data_AF-A0A7L9WJI5-F1
#
_entry.id   AF-A0A7L9WJI5-F1
#
_cell.length_a   1.000
_cell.length_b   1.000
_cell.length_c   1.000
_cell.angle_alpha   90.00
_cell.angle_beta   90.00
_cell.angle_gamma   90.00
#
_symmetry.space_group_name_H-M   'P 1'
#
loop_
_entity.id
_entity.type
_entity.pdbx_description
1 polymer ?
#
loop_
_entity_poly.entity_id
_entity_poly.type
_entity_poly.pdbx_seq_one_letter_code
_entity_poly.pdbx_strand_id
1 'polypeptide(L)'
;MTRTRDTEPHRISCADLPAGAAPTEHEKAAHILAVGLGDPVSAYAVFRQRRTSQMLLLVGWHCAEADRPALAAAVMAFAAARKARLIRATPDWPEAIRALHLADTGRGYAQHWIGPAITSPHDTGQFTQTTGFTCGPVALAMALERTVSRSTEIALWREATTLIGLNGPGGCDPYGVALAAARRGLTVEVWFDSDTAILLDRGNSAEKQELMRFVQAEFRAEARRTLRVHPQALTGAELTRLIREGAQVILLIDQCHTHAEHAPHWVLVHAEDNGSVLLNDPWAEPDDAETLADVDCIPVDLGTLMRMAAYGDPAYHAAIVLRR
;
A
#
# COMPACT_ATOMS: atom_id res chain seq x y z
N MET A 1 -40.77 6.54 3.74
CA MET A 1 -39.99 5.44 3.17
C MET A 1 -39.21 5.97 1.98
N THR A 2 -38.04 6.52 2.26
CA THR A 2 -37.15 7.14 1.28
C THR A 2 -36.31 6.01 0.69
N ARG A 3 -36.60 5.59 -0.54
CA ARG A 3 -35.64 4.82 -1.34
C ARG A 3 -34.46 5.74 -1.61
N THR A 4 -33.37 5.59 -0.86
CA THR A 4 -32.06 6.07 -1.27
C THR A 4 -31.76 5.45 -2.63
N ARG A 5 -31.60 6.30 -3.65
CA ARG A 5 -31.10 5.87 -4.95
C ARG A 5 -29.72 5.26 -4.70
N ASP A 6 -29.53 3.97 -4.94
CA ASP A 6 -28.21 3.36 -4.84
C ASP A 6 -27.25 4.14 -5.75
N THR A 7 -26.23 4.74 -5.15
CA THR A 7 -25.21 5.57 -5.81
C THR A 7 -24.26 4.74 -6.67
N GLU A 8 -24.42 3.41 -6.67
CA GLU A 8 -23.56 2.44 -7.32
C GLU A 8 -24.44 1.47 -8.13
N PRO A 9 -24.46 1.58 -9.47
CA PRO A 9 -25.34 0.77 -10.29
C PRO A 9 -24.95 -0.71 -10.22
N HIS A 10 -25.94 -1.60 -10.28
CA HIS A 10 -25.77 -3.06 -10.25
C HIS A 10 -25.12 -3.63 -8.98
N ARG A 11 -24.93 -2.80 -7.94
CA ARG A 11 -24.50 -3.29 -6.63
C ARG A 11 -25.58 -4.20 -6.05
N ILE A 12 -25.15 -5.35 -5.53
CA ILE A 12 -25.99 -6.28 -4.78
C ILE A 12 -25.37 -6.55 -3.40
N SER A 13 -26.15 -7.11 -2.48
CA SER A 13 -25.60 -7.57 -1.19
C SER A 13 -24.78 -8.84 -1.40
N CYS A 14 -23.66 -8.97 -0.70
CA CYS A 14 -22.91 -10.24 -0.65
C CYS A 14 -23.78 -11.38 -0.09
N ALA A 15 -24.80 -11.07 0.71
CA ALA A 15 -25.75 -12.04 1.24
C ALA A 15 -26.72 -12.60 0.18
N ASP A 16 -26.87 -11.92 -0.97
CA ASP A 16 -27.71 -12.36 -2.08
C ASP A 16 -26.97 -13.33 -3.04
N LEU A 17 -25.68 -13.56 -2.79
CA LEU A 17 -24.86 -14.46 -3.58
C LEU A 17 -24.96 -15.93 -3.11
N PRO A 18 -24.65 -16.90 -3.98
CA PRO A 18 -24.51 -18.29 -3.57
C PRO A 18 -23.51 -18.48 -2.43
N ALA A 19 -23.74 -19.48 -1.57
CA ALA A 19 -22.83 -19.78 -0.47
C ALA A 19 -21.39 -20.02 -0.96
N GLY A 20 -20.42 -19.33 -0.35
CA GLY A 20 -19.00 -19.40 -0.72
C GLY A 20 -18.59 -18.53 -1.91
N ALA A 21 -19.51 -17.76 -2.51
CA ALA A 21 -19.19 -16.88 -3.63
C ALA A 21 -18.43 -15.60 -3.23
N ALA A 22 -18.56 -15.18 -1.96
CA ALA A 22 -17.83 -14.06 -1.39
C ALA A 22 -17.07 -14.52 -0.14
N PRO A 23 -15.87 -13.97 0.11
CA PRO A 23 -15.16 -14.20 1.36
C PRO A 23 -15.94 -13.62 2.54
N THR A 24 -15.71 -14.17 3.73
CA THR A 24 -16.29 -13.66 4.97
C THR A 24 -15.81 -12.23 5.22
N GLU A 25 -16.73 -11.33 5.58
CA GLU A 25 -16.38 -9.97 6.00
C GLU A 25 -16.04 -9.93 7.49
N HIS A 26 -15.01 -9.15 7.84
CA HIS A 26 -14.62 -8.85 9.22
C HIS A 26 -14.63 -7.33 9.43
N GLU A 27 -14.84 -6.86 10.66
CA GLU A 27 -14.97 -5.42 10.96
C GLU A 27 -13.75 -4.57 10.51
N LYS A 28 -12.55 -5.16 10.54
CA LYS A 28 -11.29 -4.51 10.15
C LYS A 28 -10.88 -4.78 8.70
N ALA A 29 -11.64 -5.60 7.98
CA ALA A 29 -11.27 -6.07 6.65
C ALA A 29 -11.32 -4.98 5.58
N ALA A 30 -10.66 -5.27 4.46
CA ALA A 30 -10.96 -4.68 3.17
C ALA A 30 -12.46 -4.81 2.82
N HIS A 31 -12.97 -3.91 1.98
CA HIS A 31 -14.35 -3.97 1.55
C HIS A 31 -14.56 -5.14 0.57
N ILE A 32 -15.56 -5.97 0.83
CA ILE A 32 -16.05 -6.96 -0.13
C ILE A 32 -17.28 -6.37 -0.84
N LEU A 33 -17.25 -6.41 -2.16
CA LEU A 33 -18.21 -5.73 -3.01
C LEU A 33 -18.72 -6.68 -4.07
N ALA A 34 -20.01 -6.66 -4.35
CA ALA A 34 -20.63 -7.53 -5.34
C ALA A 34 -21.40 -6.72 -6.40
N VAL A 35 -21.18 -7.09 -7.66
CA VAL A 35 -21.95 -6.64 -8.82
C VAL A 35 -22.73 -7.85 -9.33
N GLY A 36 -24.04 -7.71 -9.55
CA GLY A 36 -24.89 -8.82 -9.96
C GLY A 36 -25.94 -8.46 -11.00
N LEU A 37 -26.37 -9.48 -11.75
CA LEU A 37 -27.45 -9.43 -12.72
C LEU A 37 -28.42 -10.61 -12.50
N GLY A 38 -29.69 -10.39 -12.85
CA GLY A 38 -30.76 -11.37 -12.69
C GLY A 38 -31.51 -11.25 -11.36
N ASP A 39 -32.72 -11.81 -11.32
CA ASP A 39 -33.51 -12.00 -10.09
C ASP A 39 -34.22 -13.37 -10.17
N PRO A 40 -33.71 -14.42 -9.49
CA PRO A 40 -32.54 -14.41 -8.60
C PRO A 40 -31.21 -14.18 -9.35
N VAL A 41 -30.16 -13.77 -8.62
CA VAL A 41 -28.83 -13.46 -9.19
C VAL A 41 -28.26 -14.68 -9.93
N SER A 42 -28.04 -14.54 -11.23
CA SER A 42 -27.52 -15.60 -12.12
C SER A 42 -26.13 -15.31 -12.68
N ALA A 43 -25.70 -14.04 -12.64
CA ALA A 43 -24.37 -13.62 -13.04
C ALA A 43 -23.84 -12.57 -12.06
N TYR A 44 -22.60 -12.73 -11.60
CA TYR A 44 -22.00 -11.85 -10.61
C TYR A 44 -20.47 -11.75 -10.69
N ALA A 45 -19.95 -10.66 -10.14
CA ALA A 45 -18.53 -10.45 -9.88
C ALA A 45 -18.35 -9.94 -8.45
N VAL A 46 -17.34 -10.46 -7.74
CA VAL A 46 -16.99 -10.09 -6.37
C VAL A 46 -15.61 -9.47 -6.36
N PHE A 47 -15.48 -8.36 -5.64
CA PHE A 47 -14.25 -7.58 -5.54
C PHE A 47 -13.84 -7.38 -4.09
N ARG A 48 -12.53 -7.42 -3.84
CA ARG A 48 -11.89 -6.88 -2.65
C ARG A 48 -11.36 -5.48 -2.97
N GLN A 49 -11.58 -4.52 -2.08
CA GLN A 49 -11.04 -3.17 -2.17
C GLN A 49 -10.45 -2.73 -0.82
N ARG A 50 -9.14 -2.49 -0.78
CA ARG A 50 -8.49 -1.85 0.37
C ARG A 50 -9.10 -0.47 0.60
N ARG A 51 -9.31 -0.09 1.87
CA ARG A 51 -10.09 1.10 2.28
C ARG A 51 -9.60 2.42 1.67
N THR A 52 -8.30 2.52 1.44
CA THR A 52 -7.65 3.73 0.92
C THR A 52 -7.31 3.62 -0.57
N SER A 53 -7.52 2.45 -1.18
CA SER A 53 -7.18 2.17 -2.57
C SER A 53 -8.30 2.54 -3.53
N GLN A 54 -7.93 3.03 -4.71
CA GLN A 54 -8.81 3.23 -5.86
C GLN A 54 -8.86 1.99 -6.77
N MET A 55 -8.41 0.82 -6.30
CA MET A 55 -8.37 -0.43 -7.05
C MET A 55 -9.46 -1.40 -6.59
N LEU A 56 -10.10 -2.07 -7.54
CA LEU A 56 -10.95 -3.24 -7.31
C LEU A 56 -10.20 -4.50 -7.74
N LEU A 57 -9.86 -5.38 -6.80
CA LEU A 57 -9.31 -6.69 -7.10
C LEU A 57 -10.44 -7.71 -7.19
N LEU A 58 -10.57 -8.39 -8.32
CA LEU A 58 -11.53 -9.46 -8.50
C LEU A 58 -11.15 -10.69 -7.67
N VAL A 59 -12.09 -11.15 -6.85
CA VAL A 59 -11.95 -12.34 -5.98
C VAL A 59 -13.10 -13.35 -6.18
N GLY A 60 -14.03 -13.07 -7.09
CA GLY A 60 -15.07 -14.01 -7.50
C GLY A 60 -15.69 -13.62 -8.83
N TRP A 61 -16.02 -14.60 -9.67
CA TRP A 61 -16.69 -14.39 -10.95
C TRP A 61 -17.54 -15.59 -11.33
N HIS A 62 -18.78 -15.34 -11.72
CA HIS A 62 -19.68 -16.36 -12.22
C HIS A 62 -20.63 -15.76 -13.26
N CYS A 63 -20.65 -16.30 -14.48
CA CYS A 63 -21.51 -15.78 -15.55
C CYS A 63 -21.59 -16.77 -16.71
N ALA A 64 -22.79 -16.99 -17.25
CA ALA A 64 -22.94 -17.71 -18.52
C ALA A 64 -22.34 -16.91 -19.67
N GLU A 65 -21.87 -17.58 -20.73
CA GLU A 65 -21.21 -16.90 -21.86
C GLU A 65 -22.06 -15.79 -22.50
N ALA A 66 -23.37 -16.02 -22.61
CA ALA A 66 -24.32 -15.05 -23.15
C ALA A 66 -24.46 -13.77 -22.31
N ASP A 67 -24.25 -13.87 -21.00
CA ASP A 67 -24.42 -12.77 -20.04
C ASP A 67 -23.10 -11.99 -19.80
N ARG A 68 -21.95 -12.53 -20.26
CA ARG A 68 -20.62 -11.93 -20.03
C ARG A 68 -20.53 -10.47 -20.47
N PRO A 69 -21.01 -10.05 -21.67
CA PRO A 69 -20.95 -8.65 -22.08
C PRO A 69 -21.76 -7.73 -21.16
N ALA A 70 -22.92 -8.20 -20.70
CA ALA A 70 -23.78 -7.44 -19.79
C ALA A 70 -23.14 -7.29 -18.40
N LEU A 71 -22.57 -8.38 -17.86
CA LEU A 71 -21.89 -8.33 -16.56
C LEU A 71 -20.63 -7.46 -16.63
N ALA A 72 -19.85 -7.54 -17.69
CA ALA A 72 -18.69 -6.67 -17.89
C ALA A 72 -19.08 -5.19 -17.93
N ALA A 73 -20.15 -4.84 -18.66
CA ALA A 73 -20.66 -3.47 -18.69
C ALA A 73 -21.14 -2.99 -17.29
N ALA A 74 -21.81 -3.87 -16.54
CA ALA A 74 -22.25 -3.58 -15.17
C ALA A 74 -21.05 -3.33 -14.23
N VAL A 75 -20.00 -4.14 -14.33
CA VAL A 75 -18.75 -3.96 -13.56
C VAL A 75 -18.10 -2.61 -13.87
N MET A 76 -18.02 -2.23 -15.15
CA MET A 76 -17.44 -0.94 -15.54
C MET A 76 -18.28 0.25 -15.03
N ALA A 77 -19.60 0.16 -15.10
CA ALA A 77 -20.50 1.18 -14.57
C ALA A 77 -20.38 1.33 -13.04
N PHE A 78 -20.31 0.19 -12.34
CA PHE A 78 -20.09 0.15 -10.89
C PHE A 78 -18.75 0.79 -10.51
N ALA A 79 -17.67 0.40 -11.19
CA ALA A 79 -16.34 0.91 -10.92
C ALA A 79 -16.22 2.42 -11.18
N ALA A 80 -16.85 2.92 -12.25
CA ALA A 80 -16.92 4.35 -12.56
C ALA A 80 -17.69 5.14 -11.47
N ALA A 81 -18.83 4.63 -11.00
CA ALA A 81 -19.61 5.27 -9.94
C ALA A 81 -18.82 5.37 -8.61
N ARG A 82 -18.00 4.35 -8.32
CA ARG A 82 -17.09 4.32 -7.17
C ARG A 82 -15.83 5.14 -7.33
N LYS A 83 -15.61 5.74 -8.51
CA LYS A 83 -14.37 6.43 -8.86
C LYS A 83 -13.14 5.52 -8.69
N ALA A 84 -13.30 4.23 -8.93
CA ALA A 84 -12.17 3.33 -9.04
C ALA A 84 -11.32 3.72 -10.26
N ARG A 85 -10.01 3.61 -10.13
CA ARG A 85 -9.03 3.89 -11.19
C ARG A 85 -8.54 2.61 -11.85
N LEU A 86 -8.71 1.46 -11.21
CA LEU A 86 -8.09 0.21 -11.63
C LEU A 86 -8.98 -0.98 -11.28
N ILE A 87 -9.18 -1.88 -12.24
CA ILE A 87 -9.70 -3.23 -11.99
C ILE A 87 -8.55 -4.21 -12.21
N ARG A 88 -8.40 -5.19 -11.32
CA ARG A 88 -7.33 -6.19 -11.35
C ARG A 88 -7.91 -7.60 -11.16
N ALA A 89 -7.26 -8.60 -11.73
CA ALA A 89 -7.54 -10.01 -11.45
C ALA A 89 -6.26 -10.85 -11.54
N THR A 90 -6.16 -11.90 -10.73
CA THR A 90 -5.12 -12.92 -10.85
C THR A 90 -5.45 -13.92 -11.98
N PRO A 91 -4.47 -14.70 -12.47
CA PRO A 91 -4.69 -15.73 -13.50
C PRO A 91 -5.75 -16.79 -13.16
N ASP A 92 -6.15 -16.90 -11.89
CA ASP A 92 -7.22 -17.78 -11.43
C ASP A 92 -8.60 -17.43 -12.02
N TRP A 93 -8.75 -16.23 -12.57
CA TRP A 93 -10.00 -15.72 -13.16
C TRP A 93 -9.91 -15.46 -14.67
N PRO A 94 -9.59 -16.48 -15.50
CA PRO A 94 -9.31 -16.27 -16.92
C PRO A 94 -10.53 -15.78 -17.72
N GLU A 95 -11.74 -16.14 -17.29
CA GLU A 95 -12.98 -15.66 -17.92
C GLU A 95 -13.20 -14.17 -17.69
N ALA A 96 -13.01 -13.71 -16.46
CA ALA A 96 -13.14 -12.31 -16.11
C ALA A 96 -12.05 -11.46 -16.77
N ILE A 97 -10.80 -11.95 -16.82
CA ILE A 97 -9.69 -11.30 -17.54
C ILE A 97 -10.08 -11.02 -18.99
N ARG A 98 -10.66 -12.01 -19.68
CA ARG A 98 -11.13 -11.84 -21.06
C ARG A 98 -12.31 -10.89 -21.16
N ALA A 99 -13.33 -11.05 -20.30
CA ALA A 99 -14.56 -10.27 -20.34
C ALA A 99 -14.34 -8.78 -20.03
N LEU A 100 -13.40 -8.47 -19.13
CA LEU A 100 -13.06 -7.10 -18.72
C LEU A 100 -11.87 -6.52 -19.50
N HIS A 101 -11.34 -7.26 -20.48
CA HIS A 101 -10.17 -6.86 -21.27
C HIS A 101 -8.98 -6.43 -20.40
N LEU A 102 -8.68 -7.22 -19.37
CA LEU A 102 -7.55 -6.95 -18.49
C LEU A 102 -6.23 -7.31 -19.19
N ALA A 103 -5.27 -6.40 -19.17
CA ALA A 103 -3.95 -6.60 -19.75
C ALA A 103 -3.00 -7.24 -18.73
N ASP A 104 -2.28 -8.30 -19.14
CA ASP A 104 -1.24 -8.90 -18.32
C ASP A 104 -0.11 -7.90 -18.05
N THR A 105 0.28 -7.79 -16.79
CA THR A 105 1.35 -6.90 -16.34
C THR A 105 2.72 -7.58 -16.30
N GLY A 106 2.77 -8.91 -16.41
CA GLY A 106 3.98 -9.70 -16.15
C GLY A 106 4.36 -9.76 -14.65
N ARG A 107 3.51 -9.23 -13.77
CA ARG A 107 3.72 -9.12 -12.32
C ARG A 107 2.82 -10.08 -11.50
N GLY A 108 2.26 -11.10 -12.18
CA GLY A 108 1.39 -12.11 -11.57
C GLY A 108 -0.10 -11.75 -11.52
N TYR A 109 -0.50 -10.68 -12.20
CA TYR A 109 -1.90 -10.24 -12.32
C TYR A 109 -2.14 -9.48 -13.62
N ALA A 110 -3.39 -9.45 -14.09
CA ALA A 110 -3.84 -8.63 -15.20
C ALA A 110 -4.67 -7.45 -14.68
N GLN A 111 -4.67 -6.32 -15.39
CA GLN A 111 -5.40 -5.13 -14.95
C GLN A 111 -5.93 -4.26 -16.09
N HIS A 112 -6.91 -3.41 -15.77
CA HIS A 112 -7.52 -2.44 -16.68
C HIS A 112 -7.68 -1.10 -15.97
N TRP A 113 -7.08 -0.05 -16.54
CA TRP A 113 -7.18 1.32 -16.02
C TRP A 113 -8.51 1.96 -16.45
N ILE A 114 -9.22 2.51 -15.48
CA ILE A 114 -10.40 3.34 -15.72
C ILE A 114 -9.91 4.78 -15.89
N GLY A 115 -9.80 5.19 -17.15
CA GLY A 115 -9.17 6.45 -17.53
C GLY A 115 -7.66 6.31 -17.78
N PRO A 116 -6.91 7.42 -17.77
CA PRO A 116 -5.47 7.40 -18.03
C PRO A 116 -4.71 6.53 -17.02
N ALA A 117 -3.83 5.68 -17.55
CA ALA A 117 -2.96 4.83 -16.76
C ALA A 117 -1.84 5.64 -16.10
N ILE A 118 -1.57 5.37 -14.83
CA ILE A 118 -0.39 5.90 -14.15
C ILE A 118 0.76 4.94 -14.45
N THR A 119 1.84 5.46 -15.06
CA THR A 119 3.01 4.66 -15.39
C THR A 119 4.15 5.04 -14.46
N SER A 120 4.71 4.07 -13.75
CA SER A 120 5.94 4.31 -13.01
C SER A 120 7.15 4.28 -13.95
N PRO A 121 8.09 5.23 -13.84
CA PRO A 121 9.36 5.14 -14.55
C PRO A 121 10.34 4.14 -13.89
N HIS A 122 9.95 3.51 -12.77
CA HIS A 122 10.79 2.60 -12.00
C HIS A 122 10.33 1.15 -12.16
N ASP A 123 11.29 0.25 -12.34
CA ASP A 123 11.07 -1.21 -12.25
C ASP A 123 11.16 -1.65 -10.79
N THR A 124 10.09 -1.40 -10.02
CA THR A 124 10.03 -1.70 -8.58
C THR A 124 9.87 -3.20 -8.31
N GLY A 125 10.42 -3.65 -7.18
CA GLY A 125 10.24 -5.02 -6.71
C GLY A 125 8.86 -5.33 -6.13
N GLN A 126 8.58 -6.62 -5.97
CA GLN A 126 7.37 -7.16 -5.32
C GLN A 126 7.77 -8.04 -4.14
N PHE A 127 7.36 -7.68 -2.93
CA PHE A 127 7.63 -8.50 -1.75
C PHE A 127 6.73 -8.14 -0.58
N THR A 128 6.15 -9.16 0.06
CA THR A 128 5.48 -9.01 1.35
C THR A 128 6.49 -9.28 2.45
N GLN A 129 6.56 -8.40 3.44
CA GLN A 129 7.46 -8.53 4.58
C GLN A 129 7.22 -9.85 5.34
N THR A 130 8.30 -10.46 5.82
CA THR A 130 8.24 -11.76 6.52
C THR A 130 8.18 -11.63 8.04
N THR A 131 8.22 -10.39 8.57
CA THR A 131 8.09 -10.08 9.99
C THR A 131 7.18 -8.88 10.19
N GLY A 132 6.67 -8.65 11.41
CA GLY A 132 5.82 -7.49 11.71
C GLY A 132 6.55 -6.15 11.86
N PHE A 133 7.79 -6.02 11.40
CA PHE A 133 8.64 -4.85 11.72
C PHE A 133 9.68 -4.47 10.65
N THR A 134 9.59 -5.05 9.47
CA THR A 134 10.54 -4.87 8.37
C THR A 134 9.95 -4.07 7.20
N CYS A 135 8.81 -3.40 7.38
CA CYS A 135 8.17 -2.59 6.32
C CYS A 135 9.12 -1.55 5.70
N GLY A 136 9.86 -0.78 6.50
CA GLY A 136 10.85 0.18 5.99
C GLY A 136 11.95 -0.47 5.14
N PRO A 137 12.64 -1.50 5.66
CA PRO A 137 13.59 -2.32 4.89
C PRO A 137 13.03 -2.90 3.59
N VAL A 138 11.79 -3.42 3.59
CA VAL A 138 11.16 -3.99 2.39
C VAL A 138 10.80 -2.90 1.38
N ALA A 139 10.28 -1.75 1.84
CA ALA A 139 10.04 -0.60 0.97
C ALA A 139 11.33 -0.13 0.29
N LEU A 140 12.46 -0.11 1.02
CA LEU A 140 13.78 0.17 0.45
C LEU A 140 14.24 -0.92 -0.53
N ALA A 141 14.05 -2.20 -0.19
CA ALA A 141 14.39 -3.30 -1.09
C ALA A 141 13.63 -3.18 -2.43
N MET A 142 12.33 -2.92 -2.40
CA MET A 142 11.51 -2.73 -3.60
C MET A 142 11.94 -1.52 -4.45
N ALA A 143 12.55 -0.50 -3.84
CA ALA A 143 13.12 0.63 -4.57
C ALA A 143 14.46 0.31 -5.25
N LEU A 144 15.24 -0.61 -4.67
CA LEU A 144 16.57 -0.97 -5.13
C LEU A 144 16.55 -2.02 -6.24
N GLU A 145 15.73 -3.07 -6.08
CA GLU A 145 15.76 -4.26 -6.93
C GLU A 145 14.37 -4.78 -7.28
N ARG A 146 14.24 -5.37 -8.48
CA ARG A 146 12.98 -5.97 -8.96
C ARG A 146 12.65 -7.29 -8.25
N THR A 147 13.66 -8.06 -7.86
CA THR A 147 13.47 -9.34 -7.18
C THR A 147 14.00 -9.24 -5.77
N VAL A 148 13.11 -8.95 -4.84
CA VAL A 148 13.44 -8.85 -3.42
C VAL A 148 13.39 -10.23 -2.79
N SER A 149 14.29 -10.49 -1.84
CA SER A 149 14.35 -11.73 -1.09
C SER A 149 14.27 -11.47 0.41
N ARG A 150 13.91 -12.51 1.18
CA ARG A 150 14.00 -12.48 2.64
C ARG A 150 15.42 -12.16 3.13
N SER A 151 16.44 -12.59 2.39
CA SER A 151 17.83 -12.25 2.70
C SER A 151 18.10 -10.75 2.56
N THR A 152 17.60 -10.10 1.51
CA THR A 152 17.68 -8.64 1.33
C THR A 152 16.93 -7.91 2.44
N GLU A 153 15.69 -8.33 2.73
CA GLU A 153 14.85 -7.77 3.81
C GLU A 153 15.61 -7.73 5.14
N ILE A 154 16.14 -8.89 5.57
CA ILE A 154 16.80 -9.01 6.88
C ILE A 154 18.16 -8.29 6.90
N ALA A 155 18.88 -8.24 5.77
CA ALA A 155 20.13 -7.48 5.68
C ALA A 155 19.87 -5.98 5.86
N LEU A 156 18.90 -5.42 5.14
CA LEU A 156 18.50 -4.02 5.28
C LEU A 156 17.99 -3.70 6.69
N TRP A 157 17.21 -4.60 7.29
CA TRP A 157 16.73 -4.44 8.65
C TRP A 157 17.85 -4.35 9.69
N ARG A 158 18.88 -5.20 9.58
CA ARG A 158 20.05 -5.15 10.49
C ARG A 158 20.79 -3.81 10.45
N GLU A 159 20.69 -3.07 9.35
CA GLU A 159 21.33 -1.76 9.18
C GLU A 159 20.46 -0.60 9.69
N ALA A 160 19.15 -0.79 9.81
CA ALA A 160 18.17 0.29 10.03
C ALA A 160 17.36 0.17 11.34
N THR A 161 17.43 -0.97 12.03
CA THR A 161 16.64 -1.23 13.24
C THR A 161 17.13 -0.43 14.44
N THR A 162 16.18 0.04 15.25
CA THR A 162 16.47 0.74 16.51
C THR A 162 16.70 -0.19 17.69
N LEU A 163 16.14 -1.41 17.64
CA LEU A 163 16.24 -2.38 18.72
C LEU A 163 15.85 -3.78 18.24
N ILE A 164 16.50 -4.80 18.80
CA ILE A 164 16.12 -6.21 18.66
C ILE A 164 15.84 -6.76 20.06
N GLY A 165 14.64 -7.28 20.30
CA GLY A 165 14.28 -7.88 21.58
C GLY A 165 13.34 -9.07 21.42
N LEU A 166 13.44 -10.05 22.33
CA LEU A 166 12.62 -11.26 22.33
C LEU A 166 11.11 -11.00 22.44
N ASN A 167 10.70 -9.84 22.95
CA ASN A 167 9.31 -9.52 23.34
C ASN A 167 8.71 -8.33 22.57
N GLY A 168 9.07 -8.10 21.31
CA GLY A 168 8.38 -7.13 20.47
C GLY A 168 9.29 -6.33 19.54
N PRO A 169 8.73 -5.74 18.48
CA PRO A 169 9.52 -5.10 17.44
C PRO A 169 10.11 -3.76 17.87
N GLY A 170 11.43 -3.61 17.74
CA GLY A 170 12.01 -2.31 17.46
C GLY A 170 11.74 -1.98 16.00
N GLY A 171 11.02 -0.89 15.75
CA GLY A 171 10.81 -0.39 14.39
C GLY A 171 12.12 0.08 13.75
N CYS A 172 12.06 0.41 12.47
CA CYS A 172 13.19 0.99 11.74
C CYS A 172 13.14 2.52 11.84
N ASP A 173 14.26 3.13 12.16
CA ASP A 173 14.40 4.58 12.24
C ASP A 173 14.49 5.19 10.82
N PRO A 174 13.86 6.35 10.55
CA PRO A 174 13.95 7.03 9.25
C PRO A 174 15.39 7.28 8.80
N TYR A 175 16.27 7.71 9.70
CA TYR A 175 17.70 7.93 9.41
C TYR A 175 18.41 6.60 9.19
N GLY A 176 18.11 5.56 9.98
CA GLY A 176 18.67 4.22 9.78
C GLY A 176 18.39 3.66 8.38
N VAL A 177 17.14 3.74 7.92
CA VAL A 177 16.75 3.33 6.55
C VAL A 177 17.45 4.20 5.51
N ALA A 178 17.52 5.52 5.71
CA ALA A 178 18.17 6.45 4.80
C ALA A 178 19.68 6.19 4.66
N LEU A 179 20.37 5.89 5.76
CA LEU A 179 21.79 5.52 5.77
C LEU A 179 22.03 4.19 5.05
N ALA A 180 21.16 3.20 5.26
CA ALA A 180 21.21 1.93 4.53
C ALA A 180 21.03 2.11 3.00
N ALA A 181 20.16 3.05 2.59
CA ALA A 181 19.98 3.44 1.20
C ALA A 181 21.24 4.11 0.63
N ALA A 182 21.84 5.05 1.37
CA ALA A 182 23.06 5.76 0.95
C ALA A 182 24.27 4.81 0.82
N ARG A 183 24.40 3.81 1.70
CA ARG A 183 25.44 2.76 1.59
C ARG A 183 25.35 1.95 0.30
N ARG A 184 24.18 1.95 -0.34
CA ARG A 184 23.93 1.29 -1.64
C ARG A 184 24.08 2.24 -2.83
N GLY A 185 24.62 3.44 -2.61
CA GLY A 185 24.95 4.39 -3.67
C GLY A 185 23.80 5.30 -4.12
N LEU A 186 22.64 5.26 -3.44
CA LEU A 186 21.55 6.19 -3.74
C LEU A 186 21.88 7.59 -3.24
N THR A 187 21.42 8.60 -3.98
CA THR A 187 21.34 9.98 -3.48
C THR A 187 20.10 10.08 -2.60
N VAL A 188 20.29 10.39 -1.31
CA VAL A 188 19.23 10.33 -0.30
C VAL A 188 18.99 11.70 0.35
N GLU A 189 17.72 12.07 0.47
CA GLU A 189 17.27 13.18 1.31
C GLU A 189 16.27 12.67 2.35
N VAL A 190 16.33 13.20 3.57
CA VAL A 190 15.41 12.83 4.66
C VAL A 190 14.58 14.04 5.03
N TRP A 191 13.26 13.88 5.04
CA TRP A 191 12.31 14.85 5.59
C TRP A 191 11.76 14.27 6.88
N PHE A 192 12.13 14.84 8.02
CA PHE A 192 11.72 14.33 9.33
C PHE A 192 11.62 15.47 10.33
N ASP A 193 10.42 15.67 10.87
CA ASP A 193 10.08 16.83 11.71
C ASP A 193 10.19 16.58 13.22
N SER A 194 10.48 15.34 13.66
CA SER A 194 10.73 15.07 15.08
C SER A 194 12.18 15.30 15.45
N ASP A 195 12.39 16.09 16.50
CA ASP A 195 13.66 16.27 17.16
C ASP A 195 13.83 15.35 18.38
N THR A 196 12.85 14.49 18.68
CA THR A 196 12.91 13.51 19.77
C THR A 196 12.96 12.09 19.23
N ALA A 197 13.24 11.12 20.11
CA ALA A 197 13.20 9.71 19.76
C ALA A 197 11.74 9.25 19.55
N ILE A 198 11.52 8.47 18.50
CA ILE A 198 10.20 8.00 18.07
C ILE A 198 9.99 6.52 18.39
N LEU A 199 8.75 6.04 18.24
CA LEU A 199 8.36 4.64 18.41
C LEU A 199 8.65 4.07 19.80
N LEU A 200 8.82 4.92 20.81
CA LEU A 200 9.14 4.48 22.18
C LEU A 200 8.00 3.69 22.82
N ASP A 201 6.76 3.87 22.34
CA ASP A 201 5.58 3.06 22.66
C ASP A 201 5.75 1.58 22.30
N ARG A 202 6.67 1.25 21.38
CA ARG A 202 7.02 -0.13 21.00
C ARG A 202 8.06 -0.75 21.95
N GLY A 203 8.71 0.07 22.78
CA GLY A 203 9.60 -0.37 23.84
C GLY A 203 8.82 -0.69 25.12
N ASN A 204 8.70 -1.96 25.48
CA ASN A 204 7.94 -2.41 26.66
C ASN A 204 8.70 -2.35 28.00
N SER A 205 9.87 -1.70 28.06
CA SER A 205 10.59 -1.42 29.30
C SER A 205 11.39 -0.11 29.20
N ALA A 206 11.72 0.48 30.33
CA ALA A 206 12.50 1.72 30.38
C ALA A 206 13.90 1.54 29.77
N GLU A 207 14.54 0.39 30.02
CA GLU A 207 15.86 0.05 29.49
C GLU A 207 15.83 -0.07 27.96
N LYS A 208 14.75 -0.64 27.40
CA LYS A 208 14.56 -0.72 25.95
C LYS A 208 14.36 0.65 25.33
N GLN A 209 13.49 1.47 25.94
CA GLN A 209 13.27 2.83 25.46
C GLN A 209 14.57 3.65 25.51
N GLU A 210 15.40 3.47 26.53
CA GLU A 210 16.68 4.15 26.63
C GLU A 210 17.67 3.70 25.54
N LEU A 211 17.76 2.40 25.28
CA LEU A 211 18.56 1.88 24.17
C LEU A 211 18.06 2.41 22.82
N MET A 212 16.74 2.47 22.61
CA MET A 212 16.16 3.06 21.39
C MET A 212 16.57 4.53 21.23
N ARG A 213 16.50 5.33 22.29
CA ARG A 213 16.96 6.73 22.27
C ARG A 213 18.43 6.83 21.87
N PHE A 214 19.29 5.99 22.46
CA PHE A 214 20.71 5.96 22.16
C PHE A 214 20.98 5.62 20.69
N VAL A 215 20.38 4.55 20.17
CA VAL A 215 20.56 4.11 18.78
C VAL A 215 20.03 5.15 17.78
N GLN A 216 18.86 5.73 18.03
CA GLN A 216 18.30 6.77 17.17
C GLN A 216 19.16 8.05 17.17
N ALA A 217 19.78 8.40 18.30
CA ALA A 217 20.69 9.54 18.38
C ALA A 217 21.94 9.33 17.51
N GLU A 218 22.51 8.12 17.49
CA GLU A 218 23.64 7.77 16.62
C GLU A 218 23.26 7.85 15.14
N PHE A 219 22.13 7.25 14.73
CA PHE A 219 21.66 7.35 13.35
C PHE A 219 21.44 8.80 12.91
N ARG A 220 20.84 9.61 13.78
CA ARG A 220 20.62 11.03 13.51
C ARG A 220 21.93 11.79 13.34
N ALA A 221 22.92 11.54 14.22
CA ALA A 221 24.22 12.20 14.16
C ALA A 221 24.96 11.84 12.85
N GLU A 222 24.95 10.56 12.46
CA GLU A 222 25.54 10.10 11.20
C GLU A 222 24.82 10.70 9.98
N ALA A 223 23.49 10.67 9.96
CA ALA A 223 22.69 11.18 8.85
C ALA A 223 22.85 12.69 8.67
N ARG A 224 22.85 13.50 9.75
CA ARG A 224 23.08 14.95 9.65
C ARG A 224 24.48 15.31 9.13
N ARG A 225 25.46 14.43 9.29
CA ARG A 225 26.83 14.62 8.78
C ARG A 225 26.98 14.19 7.31
N THR A 226 26.16 13.27 6.84
CA THR A 226 26.39 12.57 5.56
C THR A 226 25.26 12.75 4.53
N LEU A 227 24.06 13.10 4.96
CA LEU A 227 22.85 13.20 4.13
C LEU A 227 22.26 14.62 4.20
N ARG A 228 21.41 14.95 3.22
CA ARG A 228 20.59 16.16 3.27
C ARG A 228 19.35 15.90 4.12
N VAL A 229 19.26 16.58 5.26
CA VAL A 229 18.15 16.43 6.22
C VAL A 229 17.33 17.72 6.26
N HIS A 230 16.02 17.60 6.06
CA HIS A 230 15.03 18.66 6.18
C HIS A 230 14.23 18.46 7.47
N PRO A 231 14.32 19.36 8.47
CA PRO A 231 13.66 19.22 9.76
C PRO A 231 12.19 19.66 9.70
N GLN A 232 11.44 19.16 8.71
CA GLN A 232 10.05 19.53 8.44
C GLN A 232 9.33 18.39 7.70
N ALA A 233 8.01 18.36 7.79
CA ALA A 233 7.19 17.38 7.08
C ALA A 233 7.24 17.61 5.56
N LEU A 234 7.24 16.51 4.80
CA LEU A 234 7.10 16.55 3.34
C LEU A 234 5.64 16.87 2.99
N THR A 235 5.40 17.94 2.24
CA THR A 235 4.04 18.28 1.79
C THR A 235 3.63 17.44 0.57
N GLY A 236 2.32 17.31 0.32
CA GLY A 236 1.83 16.64 -0.89
C GLY A 236 2.32 17.29 -2.20
N ALA A 237 2.50 18.61 -2.21
CA ALA A 237 3.06 19.33 -3.35
C ALA A 237 4.54 18.97 -3.59
N GLU A 238 5.32 18.89 -2.51
CA GLU A 238 6.72 18.44 -2.60
C GLU A 238 6.82 16.97 -3.00
N LEU A 239 5.99 16.08 -2.45
CA LEU A 239 5.91 14.68 -2.87
C LEU A 239 5.67 14.58 -4.38
N THR A 240 4.64 15.25 -4.89
CA THR A 240 4.34 15.28 -6.33
C THR A 240 5.51 15.79 -7.15
N ARG A 241 6.13 16.89 -6.74
CA ARG A 241 7.29 17.46 -7.44
C ARG A 241 8.45 16.46 -7.50
N LEU A 242 8.82 15.87 -6.37
CA LEU A 242 9.92 14.91 -6.25
C LEU A 242 9.68 13.66 -7.12
N ILE A 243 8.48 13.09 -7.07
CA ILE A 243 8.13 11.90 -7.86
C ILE A 243 8.18 12.23 -9.37
N ARG A 244 7.67 13.38 -9.80
CA ARG A 244 7.74 13.82 -11.21
C ARG A 244 9.16 14.11 -11.69
N GLU A 245 10.06 14.46 -10.79
CA GLU A 245 11.50 14.59 -11.05
C GLU A 245 12.23 13.22 -11.10
N GLY A 246 11.51 12.12 -10.98
CA GLY A 246 12.06 10.76 -11.05
C GLY A 246 12.60 10.23 -9.72
N ALA A 247 12.18 10.80 -8.58
CA ALA A 247 12.48 10.22 -7.27
C ALA A 247 11.49 9.12 -6.91
N GLN A 248 11.91 8.24 -6.00
CA GLN A 248 11.02 7.37 -5.23
C GLN A 248 11.01 7.86 -3.78
N VAL A 249 9.90 7.68 -3.07
CA VAL A 249 9.77 8.13 -1.67
C VAL A 249 9.29 6.99 -0.80
N ILE A 250 10.06 6.65 0.23
CA ILE A 250 9.59 5.80 1.32
C ILE A 250 8.92 6.71 2.35
N LEU A 251 7.63 6.51 2.59
CA LEU A 251 6.79 7.39 3.41
C LEU A 251 6.26 6.64 4.64
N LEU A 252 6.42 7.25 5.81
CA LEU A 252 5.80 6.79 7.05
C LEU A 252 4.31 7.12 7.02
N ILE A 253 3.49 6.13 7.33
CA ILE A 253 2.04 6.25 7.45
C ILE A 253 1.54 5.60 8.75
N ASP A 254 0.34 5.99 9.19
CA ASP A 254 -0.45 5.27 10.18
C ASP A 254 -1.46 4.34 9.47
N GLN A 255 -1.45 3.06 9.85
CA GLN A 255 -2.36 2.05 9.35
C GLN A 255 -3.82 2.21 9.84
N CYS A 256 -4.13 3.18 10.71
CA CYS A 256 -5.49 3.35 11.22
C CYS A 256 -6.53 3.54 10.09
N HIS A 257 -6.12 4.16 8.98
CA HIS A 257 -6.98 4.34 7.81
C HIS A 257 -7.02 3.12 6.88
N THR A 258 -6.01 2.24 6.90
CA THR A 258 -5.94 1.05 6.05
C THR A 258 -6.54 -0.18 6.72
N HIS A 259 -6.28 -0.39 8.01
CA HIS A 259 -6.61 -1.60 8.76
C HIS A 259 -7.36 -1.33 10.08
N ALA A 260 -7.80 -0.08 10.35
CA ALA A 260 -8.43 0.30 11.62
C ALA A 260 -7.59 -0.07 12.86
N GLU A 261 -6.27 -0.03 12.71
CA GLU A 261 -5.31 -0.25 13.77
C GLU A 261 -4.22 0.82 13.72
N HIS A 262 -3.95 1.46 14.85
CA HIS A 262 -2.85 2.42 14.95
C HIS A 262 -1.53 1.66 15.00
N ALA A 263 -0.84 1.64 13.86
CA ALA A 263 0.45 1.00 13.71
C ALA A 263 1.32 1.80 12.72
N PRO A 264 2.60 2.04 13.06
CA PRO A 264 3.51 2.77 12.20
C PRO A 264 3.93 1.87 11.04
N HIS A 265 3.82 2.36 9.82
CA HIS A 265 4.08 1.56 8.64
C HIS A 265 4.75 2.36 7.53
N TRP A 266 5.56 1.70 6.72
CA TRP A 266 6.33 2.33 5.65
C TRP A 266 5.88 1.81 4.30
N VAL A 267 5.57 2.72 3.37
CA VAL A 267 5.19 2.40 1.99
C VAL A 267 6.15 3.04 1.00
N LEU A 268 6.28 2.46 -0.19
CA LEU A 268 7.08 3.00 -1.28
C LEU A 268 6.18 3.71 -2.29
N VAL A 269 6.32 5.03 -2.45
CA VAL A 269 5.65 5.83 -3.48
C VAL A 269 6.60 6.03 -4.66
N HIS A 270 6.13 5.76 -5.88
CA HIS A 270 7.03 5.68 -7.05
C HIS A 270 6.40 6.15 -8.37
N ALA A 271 5.19 6.70 -8.35
CA ALA A 271 4.60 7.40 -9.49
C ALA A 271 3.48 8.33 -9.00
N GLU A 272 3.22 9.40 -9.74
CA GLU A 272 2.10 10.30 -9.52
C GLU A 272 1.57 10.76 -10.87
N ASP A 273 0.24 10.79 -11.00
CA ASP A 273 -0.45 11.45 -12.09
C ASP A 273 -1.79 12.03 -11.61
N ASN A 274 -2.01 13.31 -11.88
CA ASN A 274 -3.26 14.03 -11.64
C ASN A 274 -3.88 13.81 -10.25
N GLY A 275 -3.07 13.87 -9.18
CA GLY A 275 -3.54 13.73 -7.81
C GLY A 275 -3.77 12.28 -7.37
N SER A 276 -3.32 11.31 -8.15
CA SER A 276 -3.27 9.89 -7.77
C SER A 276 -1.83 9.41 -7.79
N VAL A 277 -1.42 8.69 -6.76
CA VAL A 277 -0.08 8.11 -6.63
C VAL A 277 -0.11 6.59 -6.77
N LEU A 278 0.99 5.99 -7.22
CA LEU A 278 1.21 4.56 -7.10
C LEU A 278 2.10 4.27 -5.90
N LEU A 279 1.68 3.29 -5.11
CA LEU A 279 2.45 2.80 -3.98
C LEU A 279 2.61 1.28 -4.01
N ASN A 280 3.74 0.82 -3.46
CA ASN A 280 3.96 -0.57 -3.08
C ASN A 280 3.91 -0.65 -1.56
N ASP A 281 3.03 -1.53 -1.06
CA ASP A 281 2.85 -1.78 0.37
C ASP A 281 3.54 -3.09 0.78
N PRO A 282 4.49 -3.07 1.71
CA PRO A 282 5.13 -4.27 2.23
C PRO A 282 4.20 -5.23 2.99
N TRP A 283 3.00 -4.80 3.40
CA TRP A 283 2.07 -5.57 4.22
C TRP A 283 0.84 -5.98 3.41
N ALA A 284 0.62 -7.29 3.28
CA ALA A 284 -0.62 -7.88 2.81
C ALA A 284 -1.32 -8.55 4.01
N GLU A 285 -2.56 -8.18 4.27
CA GLU A 285 -3.35 -8.66 5.42
C GLU A 285 -3.72 -10.14 5.28
N PRO A 286 -3.12 -11.05 6.08
CA PRO A 286 -3.38 -12.48 5.95
C PRO A 286 -4.81 -12.87 6.29
N ASP A 287 -5.44 -12.19 7.25
CA ASP A 287 -6.82 -12.48 7.68
C ASP A 287 -7.85 -12.15 6.57
N ASP A 288 -7.51 -11.24 5.67
CA ASP A 288 -8.31 -10.88 4.51
C ASP A 288 -7.98 -11.72 3.27
N ALA A 289 -7.01 -12.64 3.38
CA ALA A 289 -6.42 -13.39 2.26
C ALA A 289 -5.89 -12.47 1.15
N GLU A 290 -5.26 -11.35 1.53
CA GLU A 290 -4.55 -10.49 0.61
C GLU A 290 -3.29 -11.18 0.07
N THR A 291 -2.92 -10.81 -1.15
CA THR A 291 -1.79 -11.33 -1.92
C THR A 291 -0.96 -10.16 -2.46
N LEU A 292 0.13 -10.46 -3.19
CA LEU A 292 0.89 -9.41 -3.90
C LEU A 292 0.03 -8.56 -4.85
N ALA A 293 -1.05 -9.13 -5.40
CA ALA A 293 -1.97 -8.40 -6.27
C ALA A 293 -2.78 -7.32 -5.52
N ASP A 294 -2.86 -7.39 -4.20
CA ASP A 294 -3.57 -6.42 -3.35
C ASP A 294 -2.70 -5.22 -2.96
N VAL A 295 -1.36 -5.34 -3.06
CA VAL A 295 -0.40 -4.42 -2.43
C VAL A 295 0.64 -3.84 -3.37
N ASP A 296 0.78 -4.39 -4.58
CA ASP A 296 1.74 -3.91 -5.58
C ASP A 296 1.12 -2.88 -6.53
N CYS A 297 1.82 -1.76 -6.73
CA CYS A 297 1.45 -0.67 -7.63
C CYS A 297 -0.01 -0.20 -7.43
N ILE A 298 -0.43 -0.03 -6.19
CA ILE A 298 -1.82 0.33 -5.88
C ILE A 298 -2.04 1.85 -6.06
N PRO A 299 -3.08 2.26 -6.81
CA PRO A 299 -3.45 3.66 -6.94
C PRO A 299 -4.15 4.15 -5.67
N VAL A 300 -3.68 5.29 -5.15
CA VAL A 300 -4.27 5.99 -4.00
C VAL A 300 -4.38 7.48 -4.31
N ASP A 301 -5.47 8.10 -3.87
CA ASP A 301 -5.64 9.54 -3.93
C ASP A 301 -4.57 10.25 -3.07
N LEU A 302 -3.87 11.24 -3.63
CA LEU A 302 -2.79 11.95 -2.95
C LEU A 302 -3.25 12.57 -1.62
N GLY A 303 -4.44 13.17 -1.59
CA GLY A 303 -5.01 13.72 -0.36
C GLY A 303 -5.29 12.64 0.68
N THR A 304 -5.73 11.45 0.25
CA THR A 304 -5.87 10.28 1.15
C THR A 304 -4.53 9.82 1.69
N LEU A 305 -3.50 9.69 0.85
CA LEU A 305 -2.16 9.33 1.30
C LEU A 305 -1.63 10.34 2.33
N MET A 306 -1.75 11.64 2.06
CA MET A 306 -1.24 12.67 2.96
C MET A 306 -1.99 12.74 4.30
N ARG A 307 -3.25 12.32 4.37
CA ARG A 307 -3.96 12.17 5.65
C ARG A 307 -3.41 11.03 6.50
N MET A 308 -2.82 10.02 5.86
CA MET A 308 -2.20 8.88 6.55
C MET A 308 -0.75 9.15 6.95
N ALA A 309 -0.11 10.19 6.38
CA ALA A 309 1.34 10.38 6.38
C ALA A 309 1.92 10.94 7.69
N ALA A 310 1.38 10.53 8.84
CA ALA A 310 1.84 10.90 10.16
C ALA A 310 1.56 9.76 11.15
N TYR A 311 2.36 9.64 12.21
CA TYR A 311 2.11 8.67 13.28
C TYR A 311 2.51 9.26 14.65
N GLY A 312 1.92 8.73 15.73
CA GLY A 312 2.27 9.04 17.11
C GLY A 312 1.45 10.16 17.74
N ASP A 313 1.70 10.39 19.04
CA ASP A 313 1.11 11.47 19.83
C ASP A 313 2.20 12.10 20.73
N PRO A 314 2.67 13.34 20.44
CA PRO A 314 2.30 14.16 19.29
C PRO A 314 2.72 13.51 17.95
N ALA A 315 1.96 13.82 16.90
CA ALA A 315 2.21 13.27 15.56
C ALA A 315 3.54 13.76 14.97
N TYR A 316 4.26 12.86 14.30
CA TYR A 316 5.47 13.15 13.54
C TYR A 316 5.38 12.56 12.12
N HIS A 317 6.16 13.12 11.21
CA HIS A 317 6.15 12.82 9.78
C HIS A 317 7.56 12.44 9.34
N ALA A 318 7.69 11.36 8.57
CA ALA A 318 8.98 10.96 8.03
C ALA A 318 8.85 10.50 6.57
N ALA A 319 9.75 11.01 5.72
CA ALA A 319 9.87 10.60 4.34
C ALA A 319 11.35 10.50 3.94
N ILE A 320 11.69 9.48 3.15
CA ILE A 320 13.03 9.23 2.64
C ILE A 320 12.95 9.29 1.12
N VAL A 321 13.60 10.29 0.54
CA VAL A 321 13.63 10.52 -0.90
C VAL A 321 14.85 9.80 -1.47
N LEU A 322 14.63 8.99 -2.50
CA LEU A 322 15.63 8.15 -3.15
C LEU A 322 15.81 8.55 -4.60
N ARG A 323 17.06 8.71 -5.03
CA ARG A 323 17.44 8.92 -6.43
C ARG A 323 18.66 8.07 -6.80
N ARG A 324 18.71 7.62 -8.05
CA ARG A 324 19.87 6.96 -8.64
C ARG A 324 20.87 7.98 -9.16
#